data_AF-A0A945LZ88-F1
#
_entry.id   AF-A0A945LZ88-F1
#
_cell.length_a   1.000
_cell.length_b   1.000
_cell.length_c   1.000
_cell.angle_alpha   90.00
_cell.angle_beta   90.00
_cell.angle_gamma   90.00
#
_symmetry.space_group_name_H-M   'P 1'
#
loop_
_entity.id
_entity.type
_entity.pdbx_description
1 polymer ?
#
loop_
_entity_poly.entity_id
_entity_poly.type
_entity_poly.pdbx_seq_one_letter_code
_entity_poly.pdbx_strand_id
1 'polypeptide(L)'
;IVDIERVWQNEVNWLTTNAARVNFRQQPLLLIGMKGDECKDMKQLFGATSRHMTWPIMSLPLIATVSDLINQSVEASWEKLPEIERAPLKMTVEEYQSIATAIEKGEPISYSSANVSCAPLVDAVRNGAHHDILKTVQSHHNYTYVHSMRVATLLTLFGHGIGMEGNDLRVLSTGGLLHDVGKLVTPLEILDKPGKLDDEEWPVMQNHVVRSGDLLGDVQDVTKGAVIIAEQHHEKIDGSGYPRGLKGGQLNDLARMSAIVDIFGALTDARSYKPAYPAEKAFAILESMEKQLDQNMLAIFKDIFTSTQPAEDKAAATG
;
A
#
# COMPACT_ATOMS: atom_id res chain seq x y z
N ILE A 1 4.40 -23.15 6.79
CA ILE A 1 3.48 -24.12 6.15
C ILE A 1 3.85 -25.50 6.67
N VAL A 2 2.89 -26.25 7.21
CA VAL A 2 3.09 -27.62 7.70
C VAL A 2 2.24 -28.56 6.85
N ASP A 3 2.89 -29.50 6.19
CA ASP A 3 2.26 -30.60 5.46
C ASP A 3 1.90 -31.72 6.44
N ILE A 4 0.61 -31.85 6.74
CA ILE A 4 0.08 -32.78 7.74
C ILE A 4 0.18 -34.23 7.27
N GLU A 5 0.15 -34.49 5.97
CA GLU A 5 0.23 -35.88 5.49
C GLU A 5 1.63 -36.42 5.63
N ARG A 6 2.64 -35.60 5.35
CA ARG A 6 4.03 -35.94 5.59
C ARG A 6 4.29 -36.16 7.09
N VAL A 7 3.62 -35.39 7.94
CA VAL A 7 3.68 -35.54 9.40
C VAL A 7 3.01 -36.83 9.85
N TRP A 8 1.84 -37.15 9.30
CA TRP A 8 1.05 -38.32 9.68
C TRP A 8 1.64 -39.64 9.16
N GLN A 9 2.22 -39.62 7.95
CA GLN A 9 2.75 -40.83 7.32
C GLN A 9 4.16 -41.20 7.80
N ASN A 10 4.94 -40.30 8.40
CA ASN A 10 6.31 -40.64 8.83
C ASN A 10 6.87 -39.95 10.10
N GLU A 11 6.24 -38.93 10.69
CA GLU A 11 6.94 -38.12 11.72
C GLU A 11 6.05 -37.48 12.80
N VAL A 12 5.18 -38.26 13.43
CA VAL A 12 4.57 -37.82 14.71
C VAL A 12 5.67 -37.46 15.73
N ASN A 13 6.82 -38.17 15.69
CA ASN A 13 7.95 -37.93 16.57
C ASN A 13 8.74 -36.64 16.28
N TRP A 14 8.94 -36.21 15.03
CA TRP A 14 9.79 -35.04 14.76
C TRP A 14 9.11 -33.76 15.25
N LEU A 15 7.81 -33.57 14.93
CA LEU A 15 7.07 -32.39 15.33
C LEU A 15 6.79 -32.38 16.84
N THR A 16 6.46 -33.50 17.48
CA THR A 16 6.28 -33.53 18.94
C THR A 16 7.60 -33.30 19.69
N THR A 17 8.73 -33.80 19.17
CA THR A 17 10.06 -33.59 19.77
C THR A 17 10.57 -32.15 19.56
N ASN A 18 10.24 -31.53 18.42
CA ASN A 18 10.68 -30.18 18.08
C ASN A 18 9.65 -29.08 18.37
N ALA A 19 8.40 -29.39 18.70
CA ALA A 19 7.38 -28.41 19.08
C ALA A 19 7.73 -27.65 20.37
N ALA A 20 8.60 -28.21 21.21
CA ALA A 20 9.18 -27.49 22.35
C ALA A 20 10.34 -26.56 21.95
N ARG A 21 10.99 -26.82 20.80
CA ARG A 21 12.10 -26.01 20.24
C ARG A 21 11.62 -24.92 19.28
N VAL A 22 10.50 -25.14 18.62
CA VAL A 22 9.84 -24.19 17.73
C VAL A 22 8.64 -23.62 18.46
N ASN A 23 8.64 -22.33 18.77
CA ASN A 23 7.57 -21.68 19.52
C ASN A 23 6.32 -21.44 18.62
N PHE A 24 5.63 -22.54 18.29
CA PHE A 24 4.43 -22.52 17.45
C PHE A 24 3.26 -21.74 18.06
N ARG A 25 3.26 -21.52 19.39
CA ARG A 25 2.20 -20.75 20.08
C ARG A 25 2.21 -19.27 19.75
N GLN A 26 3.29 -18.76 19.16
CA GLN A 26 3.44 -17.34 18.81
C GLN A 26 3.59 -17.08 17.30
N GLN A 27 3.47 -18.11 16.46
CA GLN A 27 3.61 -17.97 15.01
C GLN A 27 2.33 -18.37 14.28
N PRO A 28 1.90 -17.61 13.26
CA PRO A 28 0.80 -18.03 12.40
C PRO A 28 1.15 -19.33 11.66
N LEU A 29 0.23 -20.29 11.65
CA LEU A 29 0.44 -21.59 11.01
C LEU A 29 -0.57 -21.83 9.89
N LEU A 30 -0.05 -22.25 8.72
CA LEU A 30 -0.83 -22.80 7.63
C LEU A 30 -0.65 -24.32 7.60
N LEU A 31 -1.75 -25.04 7.76
CA LEU A 31 -1.86 -26.49 7.75
C LEU A 31 -2.38 -26.99 6.39
N ILE A 32 -1.72 -28.00 5.80
CA ILE A 32 -2.07 -28.57 4.48
C ILE A 32 -2.23 -30.09 4.61
N GLY A 33 -3.31 -30.70 4.10
CA GLY A 33 -3.45 -32.17 4.04
C GLY A 33 -4.55 -32.67 3.09
N MET A 34 -4.67 -33.98 2.80
CA MET A 34 -5.77 -34.49 1.93
C MET A 34 -7.10 -34.70 2.68
N LYS A 35 -7.12 -34.70 4.03
CA LYS A 35 -8.33 -34.93 4.82
C LYS A 35 -8.60 -33.79 5.80
N GLY A 36 -9.78 -33.18 5.69
CA GLY A 36 -10.16 -32.00 6.47
C GLY A 36 -10.26 -32.20 7.98
N ASP A 37 -10.48 -33.43 8.47
CA ASP A 37 -10.60 -33.70 9.91
C ASP A 37 -9.24 -33.82 10.62
N GLU A 38 -8.20 -34.33 9.96
CA GLU A 38 -6.84 -34.42 10.51
C GLU A 38 -6.23 -33.02 10.76
N CYS A 39 -6.54 -32.04 9.90
CA CYS A 39 -6.18 -30.63 10.11
C CYS A 39 -6.81 -30.03 11.37
N LYS A 40 -8.04 -30.42 11.71
CA LYS A 40 -8.75 -29.91 12.90
C LYS A 40 -8.16 -30.49 14.18
N ASP A 41 -7.76 -31.75 14.17
CA ASP A 41 -7.12 -32.40 15.33
C ASP A 41 -5.74 -31.77 15.61
N MET A 42 -4.97 -31.47 14.56
CA MET A 42 -3.70 -30.76 14.68
C MET A 42 -3.85 -29.34 15.26
N LYS A 43 -4.98 -28.67 15.00
CA LYS A 43 -5.28 -27.37 15.62
C LYS A 43 -5.38 -27.46 17.14
N GLN A 44 -5.96 -28.54 17.69
CA GLN A 44 -6.01 -28.74 19.14
C GLN A 44 -4.61 -28.96 19.75
N LEU A 45 -3.69 -29.58 19.01
CA LEU A 45 -2.30 -29.80 19.41
C LEU A 45 -1.47 -28.51 19.44
N PHE A 46 -1.62 -27.62 18.46
CA PHE A 46 -0.78 -26.42 18.34
C PHE A 46 -1.33 -25.16 19.02
N GLY A 47 -2.64 -25.11 19.32
CA GLY A 47 -3.24 -24.05 20.16
C GLY A 47 -3.16 -22.62 19.61
N ALA A 48 -2.69 -22.41 18.38
CA ALA A 48 -2.53 -21.11 17.72
C ALA A 48 -3.60 -20.86 16.64
N THR A 49 -3.74 -19.61 16.19
CA THR A 49 -4.55 -19.22 15.02
C THR A 49 -4.02 -19.94 13.77
N SER A 50 -4.67 -21.05 13.41
CA SER A 50 -4.28 -21.92 12.30
C SER A 50 -5.28 -21.79 11.15
N ARG A 51 -4.80 -21.50 9.93
CA ARG A 51 -5.56 -21.68 8.68
C ARG A 51 -5.32 -23.09 8.16
N HIS A 52 -6.30 -23.69 7.50
CA HIS A 52 -6.17 -25.03 6.90
C HIS A 52 -6.60 -25.02 5.44
N MET A 53 -5.89 -25.80 4.63
CA MET A 53 -6.20 -26.04 3.22
C MET A 53 -6.17 -27.53 2.93
N THR A 54 -7.07 -27.99 2.05
CA THR A 54 -7.15 -29.38 1.62
C THR A 54 -6.62 -29.56 0.20
N TRP A 55 -5.85 -30.62 -0.03
CA TRP A 55 -5.32 -30.95 -1.36
C TRP A 55 -6.45 -31.33 -2.34
N PRO A 56 -6.36 -31.00 -3.66
CA PRO A 56 -5.30 -30.24 -4.32
C PRO A 56 -5.36 -28.74 -4.01
N ILE A 57 -4.19 -28.14 -3.80
CA ILE A 57 -4.07 -26.71 -3.53
C ILE A 57 -3.76 -25.98 -4.83
N MET A 58 -4.67 -25.07 -5.18
CA MET A 58 -4.45 -24.10 -6.26
C MET A 58 -3.50 -23.00 -5.78
N SER A 59 -2.65 -22.48 -6.68
CA SER A 59 -1.65 -21.45 -6.37
C SER A 59 -2.28 -20.16 -5.80
N LEU A 60 -3.37 -19.68 -6.39
CA LEU A 60 -4.02 -18.42 -6.00
C LEU A 60 -4.60 -18.47 -4.56
N PRO A 61 -5.44 -19.45 -4.16
CA PRO A 61 -5.89 -19.59 -2.78
C PRO A 61 -4.77 -19.74 -1.75
N LEU A 62 -3.66 -20.39 -2.14
CA LEU A 62 -2.49 -20.54 -1.27
C LEU A 62 -1.80 -19.20 -1.02
N ILE A 63 -1.54 -18.45 -2.09
CA ILE A 63 -0.92 -17.13 -2.02
C ILE A 63 -1.78 -16.18 -1.18
N ALA A 64 -3.10 -16.16 -1.41
CA ALA A 64 -4.04 -15.37 -0.62
C ALA A 64 -3.99 -15.73 0.88
N THR A 65 -4.08 -17.03 1.20
CA THR A 65 -4.04 -17.49 2.60
C THR A 65 -2.72 -17.15 3.30
N VAL A 66 -1.59 -17.28 2.59
CA VAL A 66 -0.27 -16.92 3.13
C VAL A 66 -0.17 -15.41 3.33
N SER A 67 -0.62 -14.61 2.36
CA SER A 67 -0.66 -13.15 2.47
C SER A 67 -1.47 -12.69 3.69
N ASP A 68 -2.66 -13.26 3.90
CA ASP A 68 -3.51 -12.95 5.05
C ASP A 68 -2.84 -13.26 6.40
N LEU A 69 -2.14 -14.40 6.49
CA LEU A 69 -1.43 -14.78 7.71
C LEU A 69 -0.28 -13.82 8.02
N ILE A 70 0.43 -13.36 6.99
CA ILE A 70 1.52 -12.41 7.20
C ILE A 70 0.96 -11.03 7.57
N ASN A 71 -0.07 -10.55 6.88
CA ASN A 71 -0.73 -9.28 7.21
C ASN A 71 -1.24 -9.27 8.65
N GLN A 72 -1.92 -10.33 9.11
CA GLN A 72 -2.35 -10.45 10.51
C GLN A 72 -1.18 -10.35 11.50
N SER A 73 -0.05 -10.98 11.19
CA SER A 73 1.15 -10.91 12.05
C SER A 73 1.76 -9.50 12.07
N VAL A 74 1.82 -8.84 10.90
CA VAL A 74 2.34 -7.48 10.76
C VAL A 74 1.43 -6.50 11.49
N GLU A 75 0.13 -6.55 11.25
CA GLU A 75 -0.86 -5.69 11.90
C GLU A 75 -0.94 -5.92 13.41
N ALA A 76 -0.75 -7.16 13.90
CA ALA A 76 -0.67 -7.43 15.34
C ALA A 76 0.60 -6.84 15.97
N SER A 77 1.69 -6.72 15.19
CA SER A 77 2.92 -6.09 15.69
C SER A 77 2.75 -4.59 15.96
N TRP A 78 1.81 -3.94 15.26
CA TRP A 78 1.52 -2.51 15.42
C TRP A 78 0.91 -2.17 16.79
N GLU A 79 0.37 -3.14 17.53
CA GLU A 79 -0.16 -2.91 18.88
C GLU A 79 0.89 -2.44 19.89
N LYS A 80 2.18 -2.60 19.55
CA LYS A 80 3.30 -2.18 20.39
C LYS A 80 3.80 -0.77 20.03
N LEU A 81 3.30 -0.17 18.96
CA LEU A 81 3.74 1.13 18.49
C LEU A 81 3.09 2.26 19.32
N PRO A 82 3.75 3.44 19.41
CA PRO A 82 3.13 4.65 19.93
C PRO A 82 1.82 4.96 19.20
N GLU A 83 0.86 5.59 19.90
CA GLU A 83 -0.46 5.90 19.33
C GLU A 83 -0.38 6.75 18.06
N ILE A 84 0.58 7.69 18.02
CA ILE A 84 0.81 8.58 16.87
C ILE A 84 1.22 7.83 15.60
N GLU A 85 1.82 6.64 15.73
CA GLU A 85 2.18 5.76 14.61
C GLU A 85 1.11 4.68 14.38
N ARG A 86 0.56 4.12 15.46
CA ARG A 86 -0.41 3.02 15.42
C ARG A 86 -1.75 3.43 14.79
N ALA A 87 -2.32 4.54 15.24
CA ALA A 87 -3.64 5.01 14.81
C ALA A 87 -3.73 5.18 13.27
N PRO A 88 -2.81 5.89 12.59
CA PRO A 88 -2.89 6.02 11.14
C PRO A 88 -2.75 4.69 10.40
N LEU A 89 -1.90 3.78 10.86
CA LEU A 89 -1.72 2.47 10.22
C LEU A 89 -2.98 1.60 10.36
N LYS A 90 -3.52 1.48 11.59
CA LYS A 90 -4.70 0.66 11.87
C LYS A 90 -5.95 1.18 11.17
N MET A 91 -6.23 2.48 11.32
CA MET A 91 -7.44 3.06 10.76
C MET A 91 -7.44 3.02 9.23
N THR A 92 -6.30 3.29 8.59
CA THR A 92 -6.23 3.26 7.12
C THR A 92 -6.25 1.85 6.54
N VAL A 93 -5.66 0.83 7.20
CA VAL A 93 -5.74 -0.55 6.69
C VAL A 93 -7.15 -1.11 6.80
N GLU A 94 -7.83 -0.86 7.92
CA GLU A 94 -9.22 -1.28 8.14
C GLU A 94 -10.15 -0.61 7.13
N GLU A 95 -9.98 0.69 6.91
CA GLU A 95 -10.74 1.43 5.91
C GLU A 95 -10.45 0.92 4.49
N TYR A 96 -9.19 0.66 4.14
CA TYR A 96 -8.84 0.15 2.82
C TYR A 96 -9.47 -1.23 2.54
N GLN A 97 -9.53 -2.10 3.56
CA GLN A 97 -10.24 -3.38 3.50
C GLN A 97 -11.76 -3.20 3.38
N SER A 98 -12.33 -2.23 4.09
CA SER A 98 -13.75 -1.85 3.99
C SER A 98 -14.10 -1.38 2.57
N ILE A 99 -13.26 -0.55 1.97
CA ILE A 99 -13.41 -0.06 0.59
C ILE A 99 -13.35 -1.22 -0.41
N ALA A 100 -12.37 -2.12 -0.28
CA ALA A 100 -12.28 -3.30 -1.13
C ALA A 100 -13.56 -4.16 -1.04
N THR A 101 -14.06 -4.37 0.18
CA THR A 101 -15.31 -5.11 0.41
C THR A 101 -16.52 -4.42 -0.21
N ALA A 102 -16.61 -3.09 -0.11
CA ALA A 102 -17.70 -2.32 -0.70
C ALA A 102 -17.71 -2.45 -2.24
N ILE A 103 -16.53 -2.31 -2.87
CA ILE A 103 -16.36 -2.47 -4.32
C ILE A 103 -16.75 -3.88 -4.77
N GLU A 104 -16.33 -4.91 -4.06
CA GLU A 104 -16.70 -6.30 -4.36
C GLU A 104 -18.23 -6.54 -4.32
N LYS A 105 -18.92 -5.85 -3.42
CA LYS A 105 -20.39 -5.93 -3.28
C LYS A 105 -21.15 -4.97 -4.22
N GLY A 106 -20.46 -4.10 -4.94
CA GLY A 106 -21.08 -3.03 -5.73
C GLY A 106 -21.73 -1.94 -4.86
N GLU A 107 -21.25 -1.78 -3.63
CA GLU A 107 -21.66 -0.73 -2.69
C GLU A 107 -20.81 0.53 -2.91
N PRO A 108 -21.36 1.74 -2.71
CA PRO A 108 -20.60 2.98 -2.86
C PRO A 108 -19.53 3.13 -1.78
N ILE A 109 -18.39 3.73 -2.15
CA ILE A 109 -17.31 4.07 -1.23
C ILE A 109 -17.78 5.22 -0.31
N SER A 110 -17.41 5.17 0.98
CA SER A 110 -17.64 6.28 1.90
C SER A 110 -16.43 7.20 1.97
N TYR A 111 -16.50 8.36 1.31
CA TYR A 111 -15.42 9.34 1.38
C TYR A 111 -15.24 9.89 2.80
N SER A 112 -16.33 10.14 3.52
CA SER A 112 -16.27 10.58 4.93
C SER A 112 -15.56 9.57 5.84
N SER A 113 -15.82 8.26 5.69
CA SER A 113 -15.09 7.22 6.45
C SER A 113 -13.60 7.24 6.12
N ALA A 114 -13.25 7.29 4.82
CA ALA A 114 -11.87 7.42 4.37
C ALA A 114 -11.19 8.68 4.92
N ASN A 115 -11.91 9.80 4.98
CA ASN A 115 -11.41 11.04 5.53
C ASN A 115 -11.14 10.98 7.04
N VAL A 116 -12.02 10.31 7.80
CA VAL A 116 -11.83 10.07 9.23
C VAL A 116 -10.64 9.14 9.46
N SER A 117 -10.47 8.09 8.65
CA SER A 117 -9.35 7.15 8.76
C SER A 117 -7.98 7.83 8.58
N CYS A 118 -7.92 8.89 7.77
CA CYS A 118 -6.70 9.63 7.50
C CYS A 118 -6.41 10.77 8.50
N ALA A 119 -7.34 11.11 9.39
CA ALA A 119 -7.12 12.21 10.34
C ALA A 119 -5.87 11.99 11.24
N PRO A 120 -5.65 10.79 11.82
CA PRO A 120 -4.43 10.55 12.61
C PRO A 120 -3.14 10.65 11.79
N LEU A 121 -3.19 10.40 10.47
CA LEU A 121 -2.01 10.50 9.61
C LEU A 121 -1.56 11.96 9.48
N VAL A 122 -2.50 12.89 9.36
CA VAL A 122 -2.20 14.32 9.34
C VAL A 122 -1.53 14.74 10.64
N ASP A 123 -2.04 14.28 11.78
CA ASP A 123 -1.41 14.56 13.08
C ASP A 123 -0.02 13.93 13.20
N ALA A 124 0.16 12.70 12.71
CA ALA A 124 1.46 12.04 12.73
C ALA A 124 2.51 12.78 11.90
N VAL A 125 2.16 13.23 10.69
CA VAL A 125 3.06 14.02 9.82
C VAL A 125 3.44 15.33 10.51
N ARG A 126 2.49 16.03 11.13
CA ARG A 126 2.75 17.30 11.84
C ARG A 126 3.68 17.13 13.04
N ASN A 127 3.68 15.93 13.64
CA ASN A 127 4.55 15.59 14.77
C ASN A 127 5.85 14.88 14.34
N GLY A 128 6.13 14.79 13.03
CA GLY A 128 7.37 14.21 12.50
C GLY A 128 7.45 12.69 12.54
N ALA A 129 6.32 11.98 12.73
CA ALA A 129 6.26 10.52 12.76
C ALA A 129 6.11 9.86 11.37
N HIS A 130 6.23 10.64 10.29
CA HIS A 130 6.07 10.14 8.91
C HIS A 130 7.11 9.09 8.53
N HIS A 131 8.35 9.23 9.00
CA HIS A 131 9.41 8.25 8.69
C HIS A 131 9.08 6.87 9.27
N ASP A 132 8.63 6.80 10.52
CA ASP A 132 8.27 5.54 11.20
C ASP A 132 7.05 4.88 10.55
N ILE A 133 6.07 5.68 10.13
CA ILE A 133 4.91 5.20 9.36
C ILE A 133 5.36 4.57 8.03
N LEU A 134 6.19 5.29 7.25
CA LEU A 134 6.68 4.81 5.95
C LEU A 134 7.50 3.52 6.08
N LYS A 135 8.32 3.41 7.14
CA LYS A 135 9.12 2.22 7.44
C LYS A 135 8.27 1.05 7.89
N THR A 136 7.27 1.31 8.73
CA THR A 136 6.41 0.26 9.30
C THR A 136 5.48 -0.33 8.25
N VAL A 137 4.83 0.51 7.44
CA VAL A 137 3.88 0.05 6.43
C VAL A 137 4.55 -0.82 5.36
N GLN A 138 5.83 -0.60 5.06
CA GLN A 138 6.61 -1.37 4.08
C GLN A 138 6.64 -2.88 4.35
N SER A 139 6.38 -3.31 5.59
CA SER A 139 6.35 -4.73 5.97
C SER A 139 5.02 -5.43 5.64
N HIS A 140 3.99 -4.69 5.24
CA HIS A 140 2.68 -5.24 4.89
C HIS A 140 2.70 -5.88 3.49
N HIS A 141 2.02 -7.02 3.28
CA HIS A 141 2.10 -7.75 2.01
C HIS A 141 1.20 -7.22 0.90
N ASN A 142 0.14 -6.48 1.24
CA ASN A 142 -0.69 -5.82 0.23
C ASN A 142 0.04 -4.62 -0.38
N TYR A 143 0.68 -4.83 -1.54
CA TYR A 143 1.46 -3.80 -2.23
C TYR A 143 0.65 -2.55 -2.61
N THR A 144 -0.61 -2.73 -3.02
CA THR A 144 -1.47 -1.60 -3.40
C THR A 144 -1.80 -0.74 -2.19
N TYR A 145 -2.14 -1.35 -1.05
CA TYR A 145 -2.33 -0.62 0.22
C TYR A 145 -1.04 0.06 0.68
N VAL A 146 0.10 -0.64 0.65
CA VAL A 146 1.40 -0.07 1.02
C VAL A 146 1.70 1.17 0.20
N HIS A 147 1.51 1.09 -1.12
CA HIS A 147 1.72 2.22 -2.03
C HIS A 147 0.77 3.37 -1.73
N SER A 148 -0.54 3.10 -1.62
CA SER A 148 -1.55 4.09 -1.24
C SER A 148 -1.23 4.81 0.07
N MET A 149 -0.86 4.07 1.12
CA MET A 149 -0.53 4.65 2.42
C MET A 149 0.76 5.50 2.36
N ARG A 150 1.74 5.07 1.57
CA ARG A 150 2.98 5.84 1.36
C ARG A 150 2.73 7.12 0.58
N VAL A 151 1.95 7.06 -0.49
CA VAL A 151 1.52 8.24 -1.25
C VAL A 151 0.71 9.19 -0.37
N ALA A 152 -0.24 8.68 0.42
CA ALA A 152 -0.97 9.48 1.40
C ALA A 152 -0.03 10.20 2.38
N THR A 153 0.96 9.49 2.92
CA THR A 153 1.92 10.04 3.89
C THR A 153 2.81 11.12 3.26
N LEU A 154 3.40 10.83 2.09
CA LEU A 154 4.32 11.73 1.39
C LEU A 154 3.61 12.96 0.82
N LEU A 155 2.40 12.80 0.30
CA LEU A 155 1.60 13.91 -0.21
C LEU A 155 1.16 14.83 0.94
N THR A 156 0.80 14.26 2.08
CA THR A 156 0.51 15.02 3.31
C THR A 156 1.75 15.77 3.81
N LEU A 157 2.92 15.12 3.82
CA LEU A 157 4.20 15.74 4.17
C LEU A 157 4.53 16.91 3.23
N PHE A 158 4.32 16.72 1.93
CA PHE A 158 4.55 17.76 0.93
C PHE A 158 3.62 18.96 1.18
N GLY A 159 2.31 18.73 1.31
CA GLY A 159 1.35 19.79 1.62
C GLY A 159 1.69 20.53 2.91
N HIS A 160 2.05 19.81 3.97
CA HIS A 160 2.41 20.40 5.24
C HIS A 160 3.66 21.28 5.13
N GLY A 161 4.69 20.81 4.43
CA GLY A 161 5.94 21.55 4.23
C GLY A 161 5.79 22.82 3.41
N ILE A 162 4.75 22.94 2.56
CA ILE A 162 4.41 24.18 1.85
C ILE A 162 3.38 25.06 2.57
N GLY A 163 3.02 24.71 3.81
CA GLY A 163 2.15 25.52 4.66
C GLY A 163 0.64 25.28 4.49
N MET A 164 0.23 24.16 3.87
CA MET A 164 -1.19 23.75 3.89
C MET A 164 -1.58 23.27 5.28
N GLU A 165 -2.83 23.54 5.67
CA GLU A 165 -3.34 23.22 7.01
C GLU A 165 -4.77 22.65 6.98
N GLY A 166 -5.20 22.10 8.11
CA GLY A 166 -6.59 21.74 8.36
C GLY A 166 -7.18 20.79 7.31
N ASN A 167 -8.27 21.21 6.68
CA ASN A 167 -9.00 20.38 5.73
C ASN A 167 -8.19 20.08 4.45
N ASP A 168 -7.29 20.97 4.04
CA ASP A 168 -6.51 20.78 2.82
C ASP A 168 -5.50 19.64 2.97
N LEU A 169 -4.87 19.50 4.15
CA LEU A 169 -4.06 18.32 4.47
C LEU A 169 -4.90 17.04 4.51
N ARG A 170 -6.14 17.11 5.02
CA ARG A 170 -7.04 15.96 4.98
C ARG A 170 -7.34 15.55 3.53
N VAL A 171 -7.58 16.49 2.63
CA VAL A 171 -7.77 16.21 1.20
C VAL A 171 -6.56 15.51 0.58
N LEU A 172 -5.34 15.95 0.88
CA LEU A 172 -4.12 15.30 0.40
C LEU A 172 -3.97 13.88 0.95
N SER A 173 -4.17 13.69 2.25
CA SER A 173 -4.07 12.37 2.89
C SER A 173 -5.10 11.38 2.33
N THR A 174 -6.38 11.79 2.25
CA THR A 174 -7.46 10.94 1.74
C THR A 174 -7.33 10.72 0.23
N GLY A 175 -7.01 11.77 -0.53
CA GLY A 175 -6.77 11.66 -1.97
C GLY A 175 -5.59 10.73 -2.27
N GLY A 176 -4.50 10.80 -1.51
CA GLY A 176 -3.37 9.90 -1.63
C GLY A 176 -3.71 8.45 -1.25
N LEU A 177 -4.57 8.22 -0.26
CA LEU A 177 -5.01 6.85 0.07
C LEU A 177 -5.86 6.25 -1.07
N LEU A 178 -6.71 7.07 -1.69
CA LEU A 178 -7.70 6.65 -2.68
C LEU A 178 -7.25 6.78 -4.13
N HIS A 179 -6.09 7.37 -4.42
CA HIS A 179 -5.67 7.71 -5.79
C HIS A 179 -5.69 6.52 -6.75
N ASP A 180 -5.37 5.34 -6.22
CA ASP A 180 -5.23 4.08 -6.93
C ASP A 180 -6.36 3.08 -6.62
N VAL A 181 -7.48 3.52 -6.07
CA VAL A 181 -8.58 2.62 -5.67
C VAL A 181 -9.14 1.82 -6.84
N GLY A 182 -9.05 2.35 -8.07
CA GLY A 182 -9.40 1.64 -9.30
C GLY A 182 -8.51 0.43 -9.61
N LYS A 183 -7.36 0.25 -8.94
CA LYS A 183 -6.58 -0.99 -9.03
C LYS A 183 -7.31 -2.17 -8.41
N LEU A 184 -8.24 -1.94 -7.46
CA LEU A 184 -9.05 -2.99 -6.83
C LEU A 184 -10.00 -3.69 -7.81
N VAL A 185 -10.31 -3.06 -8.95
CA VAL A 185 -11.12 -3.65 -10.02
C VAL A 185 -10.29 -4.05 -11.24
N THR A 186 -8.96 -3.99 -11.15
CA THR A 186 -8.06 -4.43 -12.22
C THR A 186 -7.83 -5.94 -12.13
N PRO A 187 -7.87 -6.69 -13.25
CA PRO A 187 -7.64 -8.14 -13.24
C PRO A 187 -6.30 -8.49 -12.59
N LEU A 188 -6.30 -9.48 -11.69
CA LEU A 188 -5.12 -9.86 -10.90
C LEU A 188 -3.97 -10.34 -11.79
N GLU A 189 -4.26 -11.03 -12.89
CA GLU A 189 -3.27 -11.47 -13.88
C GLU A 189 -2.49 -10.32 -14.53
N ILE A 190 -3.07 -9.12 -14.57
CA ILE A 190 -2.42 -7.90 -15.07
C ILE A 190 -1.80 -7.13 -13.89
N LEU A 191 -2.51 -7.00 -12.77
CA LEU A 191 -2.06 -6.26 -11.59
C LEU A 191 -0.79 -6.87 -10.98
N ASP A 192 -0.75 -8.19 -10.86
CA ASP A 192 0.36 -8.95 -10.24
C ASP A 192 1.29 -9.60 -11.29
N LYS A 193 1.21 -9.20 -12.57
CA LYS A 193 2.01 -9.80 -13.63
C LYS A 193 3.51 -9.72 -13.29
N PRO A 194 4.24 -10.87 -13.22
CA PRO A 194 5.67 -10.86 -12.97
C PRO A 194 6.42 -10.47 -14.26
N GLY A 195 6.60 -9.18 -14.49
CA GLY A 195 7.35 -8.66 -15.63
C GLY A 195 6.76 -7.40 -16.23
N LYS A 196 7.04 -7.16 -17.51
CA LYS A 196 6.47 -6.05 -18.26
C LYS A 196 5.07 -6.42 -18.76
N LEU A 197 4.17 -5.45 -18.72
CA LEU A 197 2.88 -5.52 -19.43
C LEU A 197 3.15 -5.44 -20.93
N ASP A 198 2.37 -6.18 -21.71
CA ASP A 198 2.36 -6.06 -23.17
C ASP A 198 1.43 -4.93 -23.65
N ASP A 199 1.36 -4.76 -24.97
CA ASP A 199 0.60 -3.67 -25.59
C ASP A 199 -0.92 -3.81 -25.41
N GLU A 200 -1.43 -5.01 -25.11
CA GLU A 200 -2.86 -5.27 -24.86
C GLU A 200 -3.21 -5.09 -23.37
N GLU A 201 -2.29 -5.43 -22.48
CA GLU A 201 -2.46 -5.31 -21.03
C GLU A 201 -2.24 -3.88 -20.53
N TRP A 202 -1.34 -3.13 -21.18
CA TRP A 202 -1.01 -1.77 -20.76
C TRP A 202 -2.23 -0.84 -20.70
N PRO A 203 -3.12 -0.78 -21.73
CA PRO A 203 -4.35 0.00 -21.65
C PRO A 203 -5.28 -0.43 -20.52
N VAL A 204 -5.34 -1.72 -20.19
CA VAL A 204 -6.16 -2.23 -19.08
C VAL A 204 -5.61 -1.73 -17.74
N MET A 205 -4.30 -1.76 -17.55
CA MET A 205 -3.66 -1.19 -16.37
C MET A 205 -3.90 0.33 -16.30
N GLN A 206 -3.73 1.08 -17.39
CA GLN A 206 -3.97 2.53 -17.40
C GLN A 206 -5.41 2.91 -16.99
N ASN A 207 -6.37 2.02 -17.24
CA ASN A 207 -7.76 2.25 -16.92
C ASN A 207 -8.03 2.40 -15.41
N HIS A 208 -7.12 1.98 -14.52
CA HIS A 208 -7.29 2.17 -13.07
C HIS A 208 -7.50 3.64 -12.68
N VAL A 209 -6.93 4.59 -13.44
CA VAL A 209 -7.08 6.02 -13.16
C VAL A 209 -8.51 6.48 -13.44
N VAL A 210 -9.06 6.06 -14.59
CA VAL A 210 -10.45 6.32 -14.95
C VAL A 210 -11.38 5.67 -13.93
N ARG A 211 -11.11 4.42 -13.55
CA ARG A 211 -11.89 3.70 -12.53
C ARG A 211 -11.83 4.35 -11.17
N SER A 212 -10.69 4.90 -10.77
CA SER A 212 -10.56 5.63 -9.51
C SER A 212 -11.42 6.90 -9.53
N GLY A 213 -11.44 7.61 -10.65
CA GLY A 213 -12.35 8.73 -10.90
C GLY A 213 -13.82 8.33 -10.82
N ASP A 214 -14.24 7.28 -11.53
CA ASP A 214 -15.62 6.78 -11.53
C ASP A 214 -16.08 6.41 -10.10
N LEU A 215 -15.27 5.61 -9.39
CA LEU A 215 -15.57 5.13 -8.04
C LEU A 215 -15.71 6.26 -7.03
N LEU A 216 -14.96 7.35 -7.20
CA LEU A 216 -14.99 8.51 -6.31
C LEU A 216 -16.04 9.54 -6.73
N GLY A 217 -16.26 9.72 -8.04
CA GLY A 217 -17.18 10.71 -8.60
C GLY A 217 -18.64 10.45 -8.25
N ASP A 218 -19.01 9.19 -8.00
CA ASP A 218 -20.36 8.78 -7.60
C ASP A 218 -20.65 8.99 -6.10
N VAL A 219 -19.66 9.44 -5.30
CA VAL A 219 -19.77 9.59 -3.84
C VAL A 219 -20.21 11.01 -3.47
N GLN A 220 -21.34 11.15 -2.75
CA GLN A 220 -22.01 12.44 -2.52
C GLN A 220 -21.17 13.49 -1.76
N ASP A 221 -20.23 13.06 -0.95
CA ASP A 221 -19.41 13.87 -0.03
C ASP A 221 -17.93 13.95 -0.44
N VAL A 222 -17.59 13.44 -1.62
CA VAL A 222 -16.22 13.50 -2.14
C VAL A 222 -15.77 14.93 -2.38
N THR A 223 -14.52 15.25 -2.02
CA THR A 223 -13.95 16.55 -2.36
C THR A 223 -13.45 16.54 -3.80
N LYS A 224 -13.60 17.68 -4.49
CA LYS A 224 -13.03 17.87 -5.84
C LYS A 224 -11.52 17.62 -5.85
N GLY A 225 -10.82 17.97 -4.78
CA GLY A 225 -9.37 17.73 -4.67
C GLY A 225 -9.00 16.25 -4.67
N ALA A 226 -9.74 15.42 -3.94
CA ALA A 226 -9.52 13.98 -3.94
C ALA A 226 -9.80 13.34 -5.31
N VAL A 227 -10.86 13.78 -5.99
CA VAL A 227 -11.16 13.35 -7.37
C VAL A 227 -10.04 13.78 -8.33
N ILE A 228 -9.56 15.02 -8.23
CA ILE A 228 -8.43 15.51 -9.04
C ILE A 228 -7.19 14.64 -8.83
N ILE A 229 -6.85 14.30 -7.59
CA ILE A 229 -5.69 13.46 -7.28
C ILE A 229 -5.82 12.10 -7.97
N ALA A 230 -6.98 11.45 -7.83
CA ALA A 230 -7.24 10.11 -8.38
C ALA A 230 -7.36 10.06 -9.91
N GLU A 231 -7.86 11.12 -10.55
CA GLU A 231 -8.05 11.16 -12.00
C GLU A 231 -6.82 11.66 -12.77
N GLN A 232 -5.87 12.31 -12.09
CA GLN A 232 -4.81 13.09 -12.74
C GLN A 232 -3.39 12.79 -12.25
N HIS A 233 -3.17 11.87 -11.30
CA HIS A 233 -1.81 11.54 -10.84
C HIS A 233 -0.91 10.98 -11.96
N HIS A 234 -1.49 10.42 -13.02
CA HIS A 234 -0.74 9.98 -14.20
C HIS A 234 -0.63 11.02 -15.32
N GLU A 235 -1.26 12.19 -15.18
CA GLU A 235 -1.07 13.28 -16.13
C GLU A 235 0.35 13.88 -16.00
N LYS A 236 0.83 14.51 -17.07
CA LYS A 236 2.18 15.09 -17.17
C LYS A 236 2.13 16.44 -17.87
N ILE A 237 3.02 17.36 -17.51
CA ILE A 237 2.95 18.77 -17.95
C ILE A 237 3.04 18.95 -19.47
N ASP A 238 3.80 18.11 -20.16
CA ASP A 238 3.88 18.09 -21.63
C ASP A 238 2.65 17.43 -22.31
N GLY A 239 1.75 16.85 -21.52
CA GLY A 239 0.57 16.09 -21.95
C GLY A 239 0.89 14.73 -22.53
N SER A 240 2.05 14.15 -22.23
CA SER A 240 2.32 12.74 -22.51
C SER A 240 1.65 11.80 -21.50
N GLY A 241 1.01 12.34 -20.47
CA GLY A 241 0.28 11.60 -19.45
C GLY A 241 -1.10 11.12 -19.92
N TYR A 242 -1.83 10.48 -19.00
CA TYR A 242 -3.14 9.88 -19.25
C TYR A 242 -4.04 10.08 -18.02
N PRO A 243 -5.39 9.98 -18.15
CA PRO A 243 -6.14 9.55 -19.33
C PRO A 243 -6.50 10.64 -20.34
N ARG A 244 -6.42 11.93 -19.98
CA ARG A 244 -6.90 13.05 -20.81
C ARG A 244 -5.78 13.77 -21.56
N GLY A 245 -4.52 13.56 -21.19
CA GLY A 245 -3.38 14.21 -21.84
C GLY A 245 -3.36 15.72 -21.58
N LEU A 246 -3.66 16.11 -20.34
CA LEU A 246 -3.71 17.51 -19.90
C LEU A 246 -2.32 18.16 -20.00
N LYS A 247 -2.27 19.44 -20.37
CA LYS A 247 -1.02 20.17 -20.61
C LYS A 247 -0.90 21.43 -19.77
N GLY A 248 0.30 21.66 -19.23
CA GLY A 248 0.68 22.91 -18.58
C GLY A 248 -0.36 23.42 -17.57
N GLY A 249 -0.96 24.58 -17.86
CA GLY A 249 -1.95 25.23 -17.00
C GLY A 249 -3.30 24.50 -16.87
N GLN A 250 -3.53 23.42 -17.62
CA GLN A 250 -4.71 22.57 -17.44
C GLN A 250 -4.60 21.66 -16.21
N LEU A 251 -3.38 21.42 -15.72
CA LEU A 251 -3.13 20.62 -14.53
C LEU A 251 -3.27 21.47 -13.28
N ASN A 252 -4.12 21.01 -12.37
CA ASN A 252 -4.24 21.54 -11.03
C ASN A 252 -2.95 21.23 -10.22
N ASP A 253 -2.62 22.07 -9.24
CA ASP A 253 -1.46 21.86 -8.39
C ASP A 253 -1.50 20.51 -7.65
N LEU A 254 -2.69 20.07 -7.23
CA LEU A 254 -2.86 18.74 -6.60
C LEU A 254 -2.49 17.60 -7.55
N ALA A 255 -2.77 17.73 -8.85
CA ALA A 255 -2.39 16.75 -9.86
C ALA A 255 -0.86 16.74 -10.09
N ARG A 256 -0.23 17.91 -10.08
CA ARG A 256 1.23 18.03 -10.19
C ARG A 256 1.94 17.43 -8.96
N MET A 257 1.43 17.73 -7.76
CA MET A 257 1.93 17.18 -6.50
C MET A 257 1.76 15.67 -6.46
N SER A 258 0.57 15.14 -6.78
CA SER A 258 0.32 13.70 -6.76
C SER A 258 1.16 12.96 -7.80
N ALA A 259 1.33 13.51 -9.01
CA ALA A 259 2.19 12.92 -10.03
C ALA A 259 3.66 12.78 -9.59
N ILE A 260 4.20 13.78 -8.88
CA ILE A 260 5.57 13.73 -8.34
C ILE A 260 5.67 12.66 -7.24
N VAL A 261 4.74 12.69 -6.29
CA VAL A 261 4.76 11.78 -5.13
C VAL A 261 4.50 10.34 -5.54
N ASP A 262 3.59 10.08 -6.47
CA ASP A 262 3.27 8.75 -7.00
C ASP A 262 4.51 8.11 -7.66
N ILE A 263 5.15 8.83 -8.59
CA ILE A 263 6.37 8.33 -9.26
C ILE A 263 7.48 8.09 -8.24
N PHE A 264 7.70 9.02 -7.31
CA PHE A 264 8.71 8.85 -6.27
C PHE A 264 8.42 7.63 -5.39
N GLY A 265 7.17 7.45 -4.95
CA GLY A 265 6.70 6.27 -4.21
C GLY A 265 6.99 4.99 -5.00
N ALA A 266 6.49 4.90 -6.23
CA ALA A 266 6.68 3.72 -7.08
C ALA A 266 8.16 3.36 -7.35
N LEU A 267 9.07 4.34 -7.36
CA LEU A 267 10.52 4.11 -7.49
C LEU A 267 11.17 3.61 -6.20
N THR A 268 10.68 4.07 -5.05
CA THR A 268 11.22 3.77 -3.71
C THR A 268 10.49 2.61 -3.00
N ASP A 269 9.42 2.08 -3.60
CA ASP A 269 8.71 0.90 -3.11
C ASP A 269 9.46 -0.38 -3.48
N ALA A 270 9.59 -1.30 -2.51
CA ALA A 270 10.04 -2.65 -2.79
C ALA A 270 8.90 -3.46 -3.42
N ARG A 271 9.15 -4.07 -4.59
CA ARG A 271 8.22 -4.98 -5.28
C ARG A 271 8.85 -6.35 -5.44
N SER A 272 8.03 -7.38 -5.62
CA SER A 272 8.47 -8.78 -5.81
C SER A 272 9.49 -8.96 -6.93
N TYR A 273 9.42 -8.13 -7.98
CA TYR A 273 10.30 -8.17 -9.15
C TYR A 273 11.34 -7.04 -9.22
N LYS A 274 11.36 -6.10 -8.25
CA LYS A 274 12.25 -4.94 -8.29
C LYS A 274 12.59 -4.45 -6.87
N PRO A 275 13.88 -4.36 -6.51
CA PRO A 275 14.28 -3.72 -5.26
C PRO A 275 13.97 -2.22 -5.29
N ALA A 276 13.63 -1.66 -4.13
CA ALA A 276 13.47 -0.22 -3.95
C ALA A 276 14.73 0.54 -4.39
N TYR A 277 14.57 1.65 -5.10
CA TYR A 277 15.68 2.57 -5.32
C TYR A 277 15.94 3.43 -4.07
N PRO A 278 17.20 3.76 -3.77
CA PRO A 278 17.52 4.82 -2.82
C PRO A 278 16.87 6.14 -3.24
N ALA A 279 16.54 6.99 -2.26
CA ALA A 279 15.84 8.25 -2.51
C ALA A 279 16.61 9.15 -3.48
N GLU A 280 17.94 9.20 -3.38
CA GLU A 280 18.82 9.99 -4.24
C GLU A 280 18.68 9.58 -5.71
N LYS A 281 18.63 8.26 -5.95
CA LYS A 281 18.43 7.70 -7.29
C LYS A 281 17.02 7.98 -7.80
N ALA A 282 16.00 7.91 -6.94
CA ALA A 282 14.64 8.27 -7.32
C ALA A 282 14.56 9.75 -7.73
N PHE A 283 15.10 10.67 -6.92
CA PHE A 283 15.14 12.10 -7.26
C PHE A 283 15.89 12.37 -8.57
N ALA A 284 17.06 11.75 -8.80
CA ALA A 284 17.79 11.90 -10.05
C ALA A 284 16.97 11.46 -11.28
N ILE A 285 16.12 10.43 -11.14
CA ILE A 285 15.20 10.02 -12.20
C ILE A 285 14.13 11.08 -12.41
N LEU A 286 13.47 11.58 -11.35
CA LEU A 286 12.44 12.63 -11.47
C LEU A 286 13.00 13.94 -12.06
N GLU A 287 14.24 14.30 -11.71
CA GLU A 287 14.94 15.47 -12.25
C GLU A 287 15.21 15.33 -13.76
N SER A 288 15.42 14.10 -14.25
CA SER A 288 15.55 13.85 -15.70
C SER A 288 14.23 13.97 -16.48
N MET A 289 13.09 14.06 -15.79
CA MET A 289 11.75 14.18 -16.38
C MET A 289 11.35 15.66 -16.56
N GLU A 290 12.26 16.49 -17.06
CA GLU A 290 12.14 17.96 -17.14
C GLU A 290 10.88 18.45 -17.87
N LYS A 291 10.40 17.70 -18.86
CA LYS A 291 9.22 18.05 -19.67
C LYS A 291 7.92 17.54 -19.06
N GLN A 292 8.00 16.47 -18.27
CA GLN A 292 6.83 15.75 -17.78
C GLN A 292 6.39 16.22 -16.38
N LEU A 293 7.32 16.67 -15.53
CA LEU A 293 7.05 17.05 -14.15
C LEU A 293 7.31 18.53 -13.89
N ASP A 294 6.60 19.09 -12.90
CA ASP A 294 6.87 20.46 -12.42
C ASP A 294 8.18 20.47 -11.64
N GLN A 295 9.27 20.93 -12.28
CA GLN A 295 10.59 20.91 -11.68
C GLN A 295 10.71 21.84 -10.47
N ASN A 296 9.90 22.89 -10.38
CA ASN A 296 9.89 23.77 -9.21
C ASN A 296 9.24 23.06 -8.02
N MET A 297 8.08 22.41 -8.24
CA MET A 297 7.44 21.61 -7.18
C MET A 297 8.30 20.42 -6.77
N LEU A 298 8.99 19.77 -7.73
CA LEU A 298 9.91 18.67 -7.44
C LEU A 298 11.04 19.12 -6.51
N ALA A 299 11.66 20.27 -6.78
CA ALA A 299 12.71 20.83 -5.94
C ALA A 299 12.21 21.07 -4.51
N ILE A 300 11.03 21.67 -4.36
CA ILE A 300 10.41 21.92 -3.04
C ILE A 300 10.13 20.59 -2.32
N PHE A 301 9.57 19.60 -3.02
CA PHE A 301 9.31 18.28 -2.43
C PHE A 301 10.60 17.61 -1.96
N LYS A 302 11.67 17.66 -2.76
CA LYS A 302 12.99 17.12 -2.41
C LYS A 302 13.56 17.78 -1.16
N ASP A 303 13.46 19.11 -1.04
CA ASP A 303 13.95 19.85 0.12
C ASP A 303 13.17 19.50 1.39
N ILE A 304 11.84 19.42 1.31
CA ILE A 304 10.97 18.98 2.42
C ILE A 304 11.31 17.55 2.83
N PHE A 305 11.44 16.63 1.86
CA PHE A 305 11.76 15.23 2.14
C PHE A 305 13.12 15.08 2.82
N THR A 306 14.14 15.77 2.30
CA THR A 306 15.52 15.67 2.80
C THR A 306 15.69 16.34 4.17
N SER A 307 15.04 17.49 4.40
CA SER A 307 15.11 18.19 5.68
C SER A 307 14.51 17.38 6.83
N THR A 308 13.47 16.59 6.54
CA THR A 308 12.71 15.79 7.51
C THR A 308 13.22 14.35 7.68
N GLN A 309 14.30 13.95 7.00
CA GLN A 309 14.95 12.66 7.26
C GLN A 309 15.65 12.64 8.64
N PRO A 310 15.61 11.49 9.35
CA PRO A 310 16.42 11.28 10.54
C PRO A 310 17.91 11.53 10.28
N ALA A 311 18.63 12.00 11.30
CA ALA A 311 20.07 12.30 11.18
C ALA A 311 20.92 11.07 10.78
N GLU A 312 20.46 9.87 11.11
CA GLU A 312 21.13 8.60 10.80
C GLU A 312 21.11 8.28 9.30
N ASP A 313 20.04 8.65 8.58
CA ASP A 313 19.91 8.42 7.15
C ASP A 313 20.71 9.44 6.31
N LYS A 314 20.95 10.64 6.84
CA LYS A 314 21.80 11.66 6.19
C LYS A 314 23.26 11.24 6.09
N ALA A 315 23.73 10.41 7.03
CA ALA A 315 25.09 9.88 7.04
C ALA A 315 25.28 8.71 6.06
N ALA A 316 24.22 7.92 5.80
CA ALA A 316 24.26 6.84 4.82
C ALA A 316 24.23 7.34 3.36
N ALA A 317 23.65 8.52 3.12
CA ALA A 317 23.57 9.14 1.78
C ALA A 317 24.85 9.88 1.35
N THR A 318 25.82 10.08 2.27
CA THR A 318 27.05 10.84 2.04
C THR A 318 28.33 9.99 2.02
N GLY A 319 28.21 8.66 2.10
CA GLY A 319 29.33 7.70 2.01
C GLY A 319 29.22 6.80 0.79
#